data_AF-A0A372RJ52-F1
#
_entry.id   AF-A0A372RJ52-F1
#
_cell.length_a   1.000
_cell.length_b   1.000
_cell.length_c   1.000
_cell.angle_alpha   90.00
_cell.angle_beta   90.00
_cell.angle_gamma   90.00
#
_symmetry.space_group_name_H-M   'P 1'
#
loop_
_entity.id
_entity.type
_entity.pdbx_description
1 polymer ?
#
loop_
_entity_poly.entity_id
_entity_poly.type
_entity_poly.pdbx_seq_one_letter_code
_entity_poly.pdbx_strand_id
1 'polypeptide(L)'
;MEKSTDIHKLLSIKYLKEKCDECNKIRTPFENQQICYTCYHAKKRIRPSGNKTIDDFIRYTHTNYPNKNNGKMIFVPYEKFEKLKLIGEGGFSKIYKATWIDSKISDNNTLNYSLQNKSKIVALKKLTDSKNITSKELNEWEEL
;
A
#
# COMPACT_ATOMS: atom_id res chain seq x y z
N MET A 1 -17.33 -41.18 -30.27
CA MET A 1 -17.11 -39.79 -30.72
C MET A 1 -16.52 -39.04 -29.54
N GLU A 2 -15.19 -39.10 -29.40
CA GLU A 2 -14.48 -38.50 -28.27
C GLU A 2 -14.61 -36.98 -28.32
N LYS A 3 -15.07 -36.38 -27.22
CA LYS A 3 -15.03 -34.94 -27.02
C LYS A 3 -13.57 -34.53 -26.83
N SER A 4 -12.85 -34.32 -27.94
CA SER A 4 -11.58 -33.61 -27.94
C SER A 4 -11.85 -32.18 -27.48
N THR A 5 -11.76 -31.97 -26.17
CA THR A 5 -11.83 -30.64 -25.59
C THR A 5 -10.46 -30.04 -25.81
N ASP A 6 -10.38 -29.16 -26.81
CA ASP A 6 -9.16 -28.52 -27.25
C ASP A 6 -8.43 -27.88 -26.06
N ILE A 7 -7.23 -28.40 -25.76
CA ILE A 7 -6.44 -27.99 -24.59
C ILE A 7 -6.13 -26.49 -24.66
N HIS A 8 -6.01 -25.92 -25.87
CA HIS A 8 -5.88 -24.48 -26.06
C HIS A 8 -7.10 -23.69 -25.58
N LYS A 9 -8.31 -24.24 -25.73
CA LYS A 9 -9.57 -23.65 -25.26
C LYS A 9 -9.71 -23.72 -23.74
N LEU A 10 -9.23 -24.81 -23.12
CA LEU A 10 -9.18 -24.94 -21.66
C LEU A 10 -8.09 -24.05 -21.03
N LEU A 11 -6.93 -23.92 -21.68
CA LEU A 11 -5.87 -23.00 -21.24
C LEU A 11 -6.33 -21.55 -21.34
N SER A 12 -6.99 -21.15 -22.43
CA SER A 12 -7.52 -19.78 -22.57
C SER A 12 -8.58 -19.43 -21.52
N ILE A 13 -9.41 -20.39 -21.09
CA ILE A 13 -10.36 -20.20 -19.96
C ILE A 13 -9.61 -20.00 -18.63
N LYS A 14 -8.52 -20.75 -18.38
CA LYS A 14 -7.71 -20.64 -17.15
C LYS A 14 -6.96 -19.30 -17.03
N TYR A 15 -6.72 -18.62 -18.16
CA TYR A 15 -6.03 -17.33 -18.23
C TYR A 15 -6.96 -16.17 -18.63
N LEU A 16 -8.28 -16.32 -18.50
CA LEU A 16 -9.19 -15.22 -18.78
C LEU A 16 -8.84 -14.02 -17.88
N LYS A 17 -8.47 -12.91 -18.50
CA LYS A 17 -8.20 -11.66 -17.79
C LYS A 17 -9.39 -10.75 -17.98
N GLU A 18 -9.86 -10.21 -16.87
CA GLU A 18 -11.01 -9.31 -16.84
C GLU A 18 -10.59 -7.99 -16.20
N LYS A 19 -11.37 -6.95 -16.44
CA LYS A 19 -11.15 -5.66 -15.79
C LYS A 19 -11.53 -5.81 -14.31
N CYS A 20 -10.58 -5.57 -13.43
CA CYS A 20 -10.80 -5.57 -11.98
C CYS A 20 -11.51 -4.30 -11.54
N ASP A 21 -12.63 -4.41 -10.80
CA ASP A 21 -13.43 -3.27 -10.34
C ASP A 21 -12.67 -2.32 -9.41
N GLU A 22 -11.68 -2.84 -8.69
CA GLU A 22 -10.95 -2.12 -7.65
C GLU A 22 -9.78 -1.29 -8.17
N CYS A 23 -9.08 -1.80 -9.18
CA CYS A 23 -7.89 -1.13 -9.73
C CYS A 23 -8.02 -0.78 -11.21
N ASN A 24 -9.16 -1.12 -11.83
CA ASN A 24 -9.45 -0.89 -13.24
C ASN A 24 -8.44 -1.50 -14.23
N LYS A 25 -7.59 -2.43 -13.77
CA LYS A 25 -6.60 -3.13 -14.61
C LYS A 25 -7.12 -4.47 -15.09
N ILE A 26 -6.72 -4.85 -16.30
CA ILE A 26 -7.00 -6.16 -16.89
C ILE A 26 -6.07 -7.21 -16.21
N ARG A 27 -6.65 -8.08 -15.39
CA ARG A 27 -5.93 -9.07 -14.57
C ARG A 27 -6.75 -10.35 -14.43
N THR A 28 -6.12 -11.42 -13.99
CA THR A 28 -6.85 -12.65 -13.66
C THR A 28 -7.72 -12.39 -12.42
N PRO A 29 -9.04 -12.67 -12.49
CA PRO A 29 -9.94 -12.56 -11.34
C PRO A 29 -9.55 -13.56 -10.26
N PHE A 30 -9.82 -13.23 -9.00
CA PHE A 30 -9.53 -14.11 -7.87
C PHE A 30 -10.81 -14.81 -7.42
N GLU A 31 -10.82 -16.15 -7.45
CA GLU A 31 -11.90 -16.99 -6.89
C GLU A 31 -13.32 -16.55 -7.29
N ASN A 32 -13.54 -16.27 -8.58
CA ASN A 32 -14.82 -15.81 -9.14
C ASN A 32 -15.32 -14.43 -8.63
N GLN A 33 -14.46 -13.64 -8.00
CA GLN A 33 -14.75 -12.26 -7.62
C GLN A 33 -14.43 -11.30 -8.78
N GLN A 34 -15.15 -10.18 -8.89
CA GLN A 34 -14.84 -9.09 -9.84
C GLN A 34 -13.58 -8.29 -9.45
N ILE A 35 -12.74 -8.86 -8.58
CA ILE A 35 -11.47 -8.27 -8.13
C ILE A 35 -10.30 -9.21 -8.42
N CYS A 36 -9.14 -8.63 -8.71
CA CYS A 36 -7.94 -9.41 -8.98
C CYS A 36 -7.23 -9.85 -7.69
N TYR A 37 -6.39 -10.89 -7.81
CA TYR A 37 -5.55 -11.44 -6.72
C TYR A 37 -4.80 -10.34 -5.95
N THR A 38 -4.22 -9.38 -6.67
CA THR A 38 -3.48 -8.27 -6.06
C THR A 38 -4.37 -7.39 -5.17
N CYS A 39 -5.56 -7.01 -5.64
CA CYS A 39 -6.48 -6.15 -4.90
C CYS A 39 -7.01 -6.86 -3.66
N TYR A 40 -7.32 -8.16 -3.77
CA TYR A 40 -7.72 -8.99 -2.63
C TYR A 40 -6.66 -8.99 -1.52
N HIS A 41 -5.39 -9.24 -1.87
CA HIS A 41 -4.31 -9.25 -0.88
C HIS A 41 -3.97 -7.86 -0.34
N ALA A 42 -4.06 -6.80 -1.15
CA ALA A 42 -3.87 -5.43 -0.66
C ALA A 42 -4.89 -5.08 0.42
N LYS A 43 -6.18 -5.40 0.22
CA LYS A 43 -7.25 -5.17 1.21
C LYS A 43 -6.97 -5.87 2.55
N LYS A 44 -6.40 -7.07 2.53
CA LYS A 44 -6.05 -7.80 3.77
C LYS A 44 -4.83 -7.25 4.51
N ARG A 45 -3.91 -6.58 3.80
CA ARG A 45 -2.62 -6.13 4.33
C ARG A 45 -2.63 -4.70 4.85
N ILE A 46 -3.56 -3.88 4.35
CA ILE A 46 -3.62 -2.46 4.64
C ILE A 46 -4.48 -2.24 5.88
N ARG A 47 -3.90 -1.55 6.86
CA ARG A 47 -4.64 -1.01 7.99
C ARG A 47 -5.26 0.34 7.59
N PRO A 48 -6.57 0.55 7.77
CA PRO A 48 -7.20 1.83 7.45
C PRO A 48 -6.69 2.93 8.40
N SER A 49 -6.46 4.10 7.83
CA SER A 49 -6.10 5.33 8.55
C SER A 49 -7.32 6.07 9.09
N GLY A 50 -8.50 5.77 8.53
CA GLY A 50 -9.73 6.56 8.76
C GLY A 50 -9.86 7.74 7.79
N ASN A 51 -8.89 7.96 6.90
CA ASN A 51 -8.95 8.93 5.82
C ASN A 51 -8.97 8.21 4.46
N LYS A 52 -10.10 8.33 3.75
CA LYS A 52 -10.31 7.63 2.46
C LYS A 52 -9.23 7.97 1.43
N THR A 53 -8.80 9.23 1.33
CA THR A 53 -7.78 9.67 0.37
C THR A 53 -6.43 8.99 0.64
N ILE A 54 -6.02 8.93 1.91
CA ILE A 54 -4.79 8.25 2.33
C ILE A 54 -4.89 6.74 2.09
N ASP A 55 -6.01 6.14 2.45
CA ASP A 55 -6.24 4.70 2.30
C ASP A 55 -6.25 4.28 0.81
N ASP A 56 -6.87 5.10 -0.05
CA ASP A 56 -6.87 4.92 -1.49
C ASP A 56 -5.46 4.99 -2.08
N PHE A 57 -4.64 5.94 -1.63
CA PHE A 57 -3.25 6.09 -2.07
C PHE A 57 -2.36 4.92 -1.61
N ILE A 58 -2.49 4.50 -0.35
CA ILE A 58 -1.77 3.32 0.15
C ILE A 58 -2.15 2.09 -0.69
N ARG A 59 -3.45 1.88 -0.95
CA ARG A 59 -3.94 0.80 -1.82
C ARG A 59 -3.38 0.90 -3.24
N TYR A 60 -3.27 2.10 -3.79
CA TYR A 60 -2.66 2.34 -5.09
C TYR A 60 -1.20 1.84 -5.12
N THR A 61 -0.38 2.14 -4.11
CA THR A 61 1.03 1.67 -4.07
C THR A 61 1.14 0.14 -4.03
N HIS A 62 0.24 -0.55 -3.32
CA HIS A 62 0.22 -2.03 -3.26
C HIS A 62 -0.29 -2.67 -4.55
N THR A 63 -1.21 -2.01 -5.25
CA THR A 63 -1.90 -2.61 -6.42
C THR A 63 -1.22 -2.30 -7.74
N ASN A 64 -0.54 -1.16 -7.88
CA ASN A 64 0.16 -0.79 -9.12
C ASN A 64 1.47 -1.54 -9.31
N TYR A 65 2.18 -1.82 -8.21
CA TYR A 65 3.48 -2.47 -8.23
C TYR A 65 3.48 -3.77 -7.38
N PRO A 66 2.65 -4.77 -7.73
CA PRO A 66 2.43 -5.96 -6.90
C PRO A 66 3.71 -6.74 -6.61
N ASN A 67 4.61 -6.80 -7.59
CA ASN A 67 5.85 -7.58 -7.53
C ASN A 67 7.02 -6.78 -6.95
N LYS A 68 6.85 -5.48 -6.68
CA LYS A 68 7.87 -4.71 -5.97
C LYS A 68 7.75 -4.98 -4.48
N ASN A 69 8.85 -5.42 -3.88
CA ASN A 69 8.96 -5.52 -2.42
C ASN A 69 9.18 -4.14 -1.79
N ASN A 70 9.80 -3.22 -2.54
CA ASN A 70 10.06 -1.84 -2.14
C ASN A 70 8.99 -0.89 -2.67
N GLY A 71 8.76 0.23 -1.97
CA GLY A 71 7.82 1.28 -2.41
C GLY A 71 6.36 1.07 -2.03
N LYS A 72 6.03 -0.01 -1.32
CA LYS A 72 4.69 -0.21 -0.73
C LYS A 72 4.57 0.64 0.52
N MET A 73 3.63 1.57 0.52
CA MET A 73 3.38 2.42 1.67
C MET A 73 2.53 1.68 2.70
N ILE A 74 2.63 2.11 3.95
CA ILE A 74 1.85 1.61 5.07
C ILE A 74 1.43 2.79 5.93
N PHE A 75 0.25 2.68 6.54
CA PHE A 75 -0.20 3.67 7.51
C PHE A 75 0.42 3.34 8.89
N VAL A 76 1.04 4.35 9.51
CA VAL A 76 1.58 4.28 10.87
C VAL A 76 0.91 5.36 11.71
N PRO A 77 0.24 5.00 12.82
CA PRO A 77 -0.33 5.98 13.73
C PRO A 77 0.74 6.93 14.30
N TYR A 78 0.41 8.22 14.45
CA TYR A 78 1.40 9.25 14.82
C TYR A 78 2.00 9.01 16.21
N GLU A 79 1.26 8.35 17.09
CA GLU A 79 1.61 8.03 18.47
C GLU A 79 2.73 6.97 18.54
N LYS A 80 3.07 6.34 17.40
CA LYS A 80 4.21 5.42 17.28
C LYS A 80 5.53 6.14 17.03
N PHE A 81 5.56 7.47 16.99
CA PHE A 81 6.78 8.26 16.85
C PHE A 81 7.09 8.99 18.15
N GLU A 82 8.25 8.68 18.73
CA GLU A 82 8.75 9.28 19.97
C GLU A 82 10.03 10.10 19.72
N LYS A 83 10.46 10.84 20.75
CA LYS A 83 11.75 11.57 20.77
C LYS A 83 11.93 12.49 19.56
N LEU A 84 10.88 13.25 19.22
CA LEU A 84 10.90 14.17 18.10
C LEU A 84 11.88 15.32 18.36
N LYS A 85 12.92 15.42 17.53
CA LYS A 85 13.87 16.52 17.51
C LYS A 85 13.81 17.21 16.15
N LEU A 86 13.47 18.49 16.11
CA LEU A 86 13.50 19.26 14.87
C LEU A 86 14.93 19.30 14.32
N ILE A 87 15.10 18.96 13.05
CA ILE A 87 16.40 18.96 12.35
C ILE A 87 16.40 19.83 11.09
N GLY A 88 15.23 20.34 10.67
CA GLY A 88 15.12 21.26 9.56
C GLY A 88 13.70 21.79 9.41
N GLU A 89 13.58 23.00 8.88
CA GLU A 89 12.32 23.66 8.57
C GLU A 89 12.47 24.39 7.24
N GLY A 90 11.43 24.31 6.41
CA GLY A 90 11.34 25.05 5.16
C GLY A 90 9.87 25.41 4.91
N GLY A 91 9.59 26.08 3.79
CA GLY A 91 8.29 26.72 3.54
C GLY A 91 7.06 25.82 3.74
N PHE A 92 7.15 24.53 3.40
CA PHE A 92 5.99 23.62 3.40
C PHE A 92 6.09 22.46 4.40
N SER A 93 7.18 22.36 5.18
CA SER A 93 7.34 21.24 6.10
C SER A 93 8.36 21.47 7.20
N LYS A 94 8.16 20.75 8.31
CA LYS A 94 9.14 20.56 9.38
C LYS A 94 9.67 19.13 9.33
N ILE A 95 10.97 18.96 9.42
CA ILE A 95 11.63 17.65 9.43
C ILE A 95 12.13 17.37 10.84
N TYR A 96 11.68 16.26 11.40
CA TYR A 96 12.08 15.78 12.72
C TYR A 96 12.92 14.51 12.59
N LYS A 97 13.98 14.40 13.39
CA LYS A 97 14.51 13.09 13.77
C LYS A 97 13.57 12.50 14.80
N ALA A 98 13.08 11.28 14.58
CA ALA A 98 12.18 10.59 15.48
C ALA A 98 12.61 9.13 15.69
N THR A 99 12.16 8.55 16.79
CA THR A 99 12.23 7.11 17.05
C THR A 99 10.86 6.51 16.75
N TRP A 100 10.77 5.69 15.71
CA TRP A 100 9.58 4.90 15.42
C TRP A 100 9.61 3.63 16.28
N ILE A 101 8.64 3.50 17.20
CA ILE A 101 8.46 2.33 18.07
C ILE A 101 7.53 1.28 17.44
N ASP A 102 7.65 0.03 17.86
CA ASP A 102 6.97 -1.13 17.26
C ASP A 102 7.16 -1.21 15.74
N SER A 103 8.34 -0.85 15.26
CA SER A 103 8.62 -0.59 13.85
C SER A 103 8.83 -1.85 13.00
N LYS A 104 8.33 -3.01 13.43
CA LYS A 104 8.54 -4.26 12.69
C LYS A 104 7.54 -4.36 11.54
N ILE A 105 8.08 -4.42 10.33
CA ILE A 105 7.35 -4.70 9.10
C ILE A 105 7.57 -6.18 8.77
N SER A 106 6.50 -6.92 8.47
CA SER A 106 6.59 -8.29 7.96
C SER A 106 6.98 -8.30 6.48
N ASP A 107 7.45 -9.44 5.96
CA ASP A 107 7.76 -9.64 4.53
C ASP A 107 6.59 -9.29 3.59
N ASN A 108 5.36 -9.31 4.11
CA ASN A 108 4.15 -8.99 3.37
C ASN A 108 3.90 -7.47 3.24
N ASN A 109 4.82 -6.61 3.72
CA ASN A 109 4.65 -5.16 3.86
C ASN A 109 3.44 -4.77 4.70
N THR A 110 3.28 -5.44 5.85
CA THR A 110 2.26 -5.18 6.86
C THR A 110 2.94 -4.95 8.20
N LEU A 111 2.38 -4.07 9.03
CA LEU A 111 2.88 -3.86 10.39
C LEU A 111 2.61 -5.10 11.23
N ASN A 112 3.68 -5.61 11.84
CA ASN A 112 3.61 -6.78 12.69
C ASN A 112 3.79 -6.38 14.16
N TYR A 113 2.66 -6.12 14.82
CA TYR A 113 2.61 -5.71 16.22
C TYR A 113 2.74 -6.87 17.22
N SER A 114 2.82 -8.13 16.79
CA SER A 114 3.04 -9.26 17.70
C SER A 114 4.49 -9.37 18.17
N LEU A 115 5.39 -8.59 17.55
CA LEU A 115 6.82 -8.57 17.79
C LEU A 115 7.22 -7.17 18.25
N GLN A 116 6.59 -6.78 19.37
CA GLN A 116 6.83 -5.54 20.11
C GLN A 116 8.32 -5.45 20.49
N ASN A 117 8.84 -4.22 20.70
CA ASN A 117 10.21 -3.89 21.11
C ASN A 117 11.25 -3.63 20.01
N LYS A 118 10.86 -3.55 18.73
CA LYS A 118 11.75 -2.99 17.70
C LYS A 118 11.52 -1.49 17.54
N SER A 119 12.61 -0.73 17.55
CA SER A 119 12.58 0.70 17.25
C SER A 119 13.55 1.05 16.13
N LYS A 120 13.21 2.06 15.33
CA LYS A 120 14.07 2.56 14.26
C LYS A 120 14.15 4.08 14.30
N ILE A 121 15.34 4.63 14.08
CA ILE A 121 15.51 6.08 13.87
C ILE A 121 15.04 6.41 12.46
N VAL A 122 14.17 7.41 12.34
CA VAL A 122 13.58 7.86 11.07
C VAL A 122 13.63 9.38 10.95
N ALA A 123 13.55 9.87 9.72
CA ALA A 123 13.20 11.25 9.43
C ALA A 123 11.68 11.34 9.26
N LEU A 124 11.02 12.13 10.09
CA LEU A 124 9.59 12.40 10.03
C LEU A 124 9.37 13.80 9.43
N LYS A 125 8.91 13.85 8.18
CA LYS A 125 8.51 15.08 7.50
C LYS A 125 7.05 15.39 7.82
N LYS A 126 6.81 16.44 8.59
CA LYS A 126 5.46 16.96 8.90
C LYS A 126 5.12 18.08 7.94
N LEU A 127 4.07 17.89 7.15
CA LEU A 127 3.57 18.90 6.21
C LEU A 127 2.72 19.96 6.95
N THR A 128 2.89 21.22 6.54
CA THR A 128 2.05 22.34 7.00
C THR A 128 0.61 22.14 6.50
N ASP A 129 -0.40 22.48 7.31
CA ASP A 129 -1.83 22.41 6.94
C ASP A 129 -2.36 21.06 6.43
N SER A 130 -1.74 19.96 6.85
CA SER A 130 -2.06 18.56 6.47
C SER A 130 -3.45 18.03 6.85
N LYS A 131 -4.35 18.87 7.37
CA LYS A 131 -5.73 18.47 7.69
C LYS A 131 -6.53 18.09 6.44
N ASN A 132 -6.22 18.69 5.29
CA ASN A 132 -6.95 18.50 4.04
C ASN A 132 -6.03 18.03 2.90
N ILE A 133 -5.27 16.95 3.11
CA ILE A 133 -4.48 16.34 2.03
C ILE A 133 -5.40 15.95 0.87
N THR A 134 -5.10 16.50 -0.31
CA THR A 134 -5.73 16.18 -1.58
C THR A 134 -4.96 15.08 -2.31
N SER A 135 -5.61 14.40 -3.24
CA SER A 135 -4.93 13.42 -4.11
C SER A 135 -3.79 14.02 -4.92
N LYS A 136 -3.89 15.32 -5.29
CA LYS A 136 -2.86 16.02 -6.06
C LYS A 136 -1.54 16.17 -5.30
N GLU A 137 -1.59 16.39 -3.99
CA GLU A 137 -0.39 16.49 -3.13
C GLU A 137 0.28 15.13 -2.90
N LEU A 138 -0.47 14.02 -3.05
CA LEU A 138 0.06 12.67 -2.94
C LEU A 138 0.73 12.20 -4.24
N ASN A 139 0.33 12.74 -5.39
CA ASN A 139 0.91 12.37 -6.69
C ASN A 139 2.40 12.71 -6.81
N GLU A 140 2.90 13.74 -6.10
CA GLU A 140 4.35 14.03 -6.03
C GLU A 140 5.17 12.85 -5.48
N TRP A 141 4.53 11.93 -4.76
CA TRP A 141 5.14 10.76 -4.15
C TRP A 141 5.06 9.51 -5.05
N GLU A 142 4.37 9.60 -6.20
CA GLU A 142 4.37 8.54 -7.22
C GLU A 142 5.64 8.54 -8.07
N GLU A 143 6.40 9.63 -8.08
CA GLU A 143 7.64 9.79 -8.85
C GLU A 143 8.93 9.41 -8.08
N LEU A 144 8.81 8.92 -6.84
CA LEU A 144 9.91 8.44 -5.99
C LEU A 144 10.00 6.91 -5.94
#